data_AF-A0A5C6LNZ1-F1
#
_entry.id   AF-A0A5C6LNZ1-F1
#
_cell.length_a   1.000
_cell.length_b   1.000
_cell.length_c   1.000
_cell.angle_alpha   90.00
_cell.angle_beta   90.00
_cell.angle_gamma   90.00
#
_symmetry.space_group_name_H-M   'P 1'
#
loop_
_entity.id
_entity.type
_entity.pdbx_description
1 polymer ?
#
loop_
_entity_poly.entity_id
_entity_poly.type
_entity_poly.pdbx_seq_one_letter_code
_entity_poly.pdbx_strand_id
1 'polypeptide(L)'
;MGSTFTRIALNIHQRLALEANPVSIAELADGGYILNFNKDPKVLRLDKDLQQVWQKDLQAQTTDYVNCIITASPAGEQIALSCMETVRILDMEGNMEWIFPHDGWEKFLGSSCTFSNDGALIWFIVPASSALENDILYVVRQSDRKVQDTWMMEGNQEYNYVIHAAPDKTGVLIEAAAGQDSNLLFQASLTDGKIVVHALTQCDDRIMGSFAPDGNEFVTAPHYEGGIIVYSYPEINAIATLEEEELFAERNEYPSEEDTDSLEYVVQYISNKTLLAFSRFGRLLLIDRNTMQCTGELLPEGCEIRAYDMAGRPTKDPRQIVDYAGEIVTVCVNKQRQLLLTHNAGEVRLYNLPDELF
;
A
#
# COMPACT_ATOMS: atom_id res chain seq x y z
N MET A 1 3.20 33.18 -11.75
CA MET A 1 3.13 33.41 -10.30
C MET A 1 3.40 32.06 -9.67
N GLY A 2 4.51 31.91 -8.95
CA GLY A 2 4.85 30.63 -8.32
C GLY A 2 3.74 30.23 -7.35
N SER A 3 3.33 28.96 -7.37
CA SER A 3 2.42 28.43 -6.37
C SER A 3 3.09 28.59 -5.00
N THR A 4 2.35 29.06 -4.01
CA THR A 4 2.89 29.26 -2.66
C THR A 4 2.84 27.92 -1.93
N PHE A 5 3.98 27.46 -1.41
CA PHE A 5 4.04 26.26 -0.60
C PHE A 5 3.11 26.39 0.62
N THR A 6 2.11 25.52 0.72
CA THR A 6 1.03 25.62 1.70
C THR A 6 1.15 24.56 2.78
N ARG A 7 1.07 24.98 4.05
CA ARG A 7 1.03 24.07 5.20
C ARG A 7 -0.39 23.92 5.69
N ILE A 8 -0.95 22.71 5.59
CA ILE A 8 -2.33 22.42 5.95
C ILE A 8 -2.35 21.63 7.25
N ALA A 9 -2.77 22.25 8.35
CA ALA A 9 -2.99 21.54 9.61
C ALA A 9 -4.24 20.67 9.52
N LEU A 10 -4.13 19.40 9.91
CA LEU A 10 -5.27 18.48 10.00
C LEU A 10 -5.55 18.16 11.47
N ASN A 11 -6.79 18.37 11.92
CA ASN A 11 -7.19 17.96 13.27
C ASN A 11 -7.57 16.48 13.29
N ILE A 12 -7.30 15.80 14.40
CA ILE A 12 -7.72 14.40 14.57
C ILE A 12 -9.24 14.34 14.50
N HIS A 13 -9.76 13.58 13.54
CA HIS A 13 -11.19 13.32 13.43
C HIS A 13 -11.61 12.16 14.35
N GLN A 14 -10.88 11.04 14.29
CA GLN A 14 -11.05 9.88 15.14
C GLN A 14 -9.70 9.27 15.49
N ARG A 15 -9.64 8.57 16.62
CA ARG A 15 -8.44 7.81 17.03
C ARG A 15 -8.81 6.54 17.75
N LEU A 16 -7.99 5.52 17.56
CA LEU A 16 -8.07 4.24 18.26
C LEU A 16 -6.66 3.85 18.72
N ALA A 17 -6.51 3.65 20.03
CA ALA A 17 -5.31 3.03 20.57
C ALA A 17 -5.34 1.53 20.30
N LEU A 18 -4.22 1.00 19.81
CA LEU A 18 -4.01 -0.41 19.51
C LEU A 18 -2.93 -0.96 20.45
N GLU A 19 -2.98 -2.27 20.72
CA GLU A 19 -1.93 -2.93 21.52
C GLU A 19 -0.64 -3.11 20.72
N ALA A 20 -0.73 -3.10 19.39
CA ALA A 20 0.38 -3.18 18.45
C ALA A 20 -0.02 -2.57 17.10
N ASN A 21 0.97 -2.23 16.27
CA ASN A 21 0.68 -1.82 14.89
C ASN A 21 0.14 -3.00 14.07
N PRO A 22 -0.90 -2.76 13.26
CA PRO A 22 -1.44 -3.78 12.39
C PRO A 22 -0.44 -4.12 11.29
N VAL A 23 -0.46 -5.37 10.85
CA VAL A 23 0.32 -5.85 9.69
C VAL A 23 -0.38 -5.47 8.39
N SER A 24 -1.71 -5.53 8.39
CA SER A 24 -2.54 -5.12 7.26
C SER A 24 -3.77 -4.37 7.76
N ILE A 25 -4.19 -3.38 6.99
CA ILE A 25 -5.43 -2.63 7.17
C ILE A 25 -6.17 -2.70 5.83
N ALA A 26 -7.35 -3.32 5.81
CA ALA A 26 -8.22 -3.35 4.64
C ALA A 26 -9.41 -2.41 4.86
N GLU A 27 -9.58 -1.42 3.99
CA GLU A 27 -10.78 -0.57 3.95
C GLU A 27 -11.97 -1.38 3.42
N LEU A 28 -13.12 -1.22 4.08
CA LEU A 28 -14.38 -1.84 3.70
C LEU A 28 -15.27 -0.89 2.90
N ALA A 29 -16.19 -1.44 2.11
CA ALA A 29 -17.14 -0.66 1.33
C ALA A 29 -18.07 0.23 2.19
N ASP A 30 -18.30 -0.14 3.45
CA ASP A 30 -19.08 0.63 4.43
C ASP A 30 -18.26 1.76 5.11
N GLY A 31 -16.99 1.93 4.74
CA GLY A 31 -16.04 2.86 5.34
C GLY A 31 -15.39 2.36 6.62
N GLY A 32 -15.71 1.15 7.08
CA GLY A 32 -15.04 0.48 8.18
C GLY A 32 -13.69 -0.13 7.77
N TYR A 33 -13.09 -0.87 8.71
CA TYR A 33 -11.75 -1.44 8.53
C TYR A 33 -11.66 -2.86 9.07
N ILE A 34 -10.80 -3.66 8.46
CA ILE A 34 -10.34 -4.95 8.99
C ILE A 34 -8.84 -4.85 9.27
N LEU A 35 -8.44 -5.31 10.45
CA LEU A 35 -7.06 -5.24 10.93
C LEU A 35 -6.61 -6.61 11.44
N ASN A 36 -5.37 -6.96 11.16
CA ASN A 36 -4.67 -8.08 11.81
C ASN A 36 -3.29 -7.65 12.31
N PHE A 37 -2.69 -8.47 13.16
CA PHE A 37 -1.46 -8.13 13.88
C PHE A 37 -0.45 -9.25 13.78
N ASN A 38 0.84 -8.91 13.89
CA ASN A 38 1.95 -9.84 13.68
C ASN A 38 1.88 -11.07 14.61
N LYS A 39 1.59 -10.86 15.89
CA LYS A 39 1.63 -11.91 16.93
C LYS A 39 0.25 -12.34 17.45
N ASP A 40 -0.83 -11.74 16.97
CA ASP A 40 -2.20 -12.06 17.41
C ASP A 40 -2.94 -12.78 16.28
N PRO A 41 -3.44 -14.02 16.51
CA PRO A 41 -4.24 -14.72 15.50
C PRO A 41 -5.59 -14.07 15.22
N LYS A 42 -6.02 -13.15 16.08
CA LYS A 42 -7.31 -12.47 15.94
C LYS A 42 -7.29 -11.36 14.90
N VAL A 43 -8.44 -11.22 14.26
CA VAL A 43 -8.77 -10.13 13.35
C VAL A 43 -9.80 -9.24 14.04
N LEU A 44 -9.62 -7.93 13.87
CA LEU A 44 -10.48 -6.88 14.39
C LEU A 44 -11.26 -6.25 13.23
N ARG A 45 -12.59 -6.19 13.35
CA ARG A 45 -13.44 -5.36 12.48
C ARG A 45 -13.85 -4.09 13.21
N LEU A 46 -13.60 -2.96 12.56
CA LEU A 46 -14.04 -1.64 12.97
C LEU A 46 -15.11 -1.12 12.01
N ASP A 47 -16.01 -0.28 12.53
CA ASP A 47 -16.85 0.57 11.70
C ASP A 47 -16.09 1.85 11.27
N LYS A 48 -16.77 2.70 10.50
CA LYS A 48 -16.24 3.98 10.00
C LYS A 48 -15.85 4.99 11.09
N ASP A 49 -16.34 4.79 12.31
CA ASP A 49 -16.07 5.64 13.47
C ASP A 49 -14.99 5.01 14.38
N LEU A 50 -14.24 4.03 13.84
CA LEU A 50 -13.23 3.21 14.51
C LEU A 50 -13.75 2.44 15.74
N GLN A 51 -15.06 2.19 15.83
CA GLN A 51 -15.63 1.38 16.91
C GLN A 51 -15.54 -0.10 16.56
N GLN A 52 -15.15 -0.92 17.54
CA GLN A 52 -15.08 -2.36 17.37
C GLN A 52 -16.48 -2.94 17.12
N VAL A 53 -16.65 -3.56 15.95
CA VAL A 53 -17.84 -4.34 15.59
C VAL A 53 -17.70 -5.76 16.11
N TRP A 54 -16.56 -6.41 15.81
CA TRP A 54 -16.24 -7.74 16.32
C TRP A 54 -14.73 -7.98 16.34
N GLN A 55 -14.30 -8.95 17.14
CA GLN A 55 -12.95 -9.48 17.14
C GLN A 55 -13.04 -11.02 17.17
N LYS A 56 -12.37 -11.69 16.23
CA LYS A 56 -12.45 -13.15 16.07
C LYS A 56 -11.09 -13.75 15.79
N ASP A 57 -10.84 -14.93 16.33
CA ASP A 57 -9.67 -15.73 15.98
C ASP A 57 -9.88 -16.33 14.59
N LEU A 58 -9.19 -15.76 13.60
CA LEU A 58 -9.19 -16.24 12.22
C LEU A 58 -7.83 -16.84 11.84
N GLN A 59 -6.92 -17.03 12.81
CA GLN A 59 -5.53 -17.43 12.59
C GLN A 59 -4.86 -16.57 11.50
N ALA A 60 -4.95 -15.25 11.62
CA ALA A 60 -4.42 -14.29 10.66
C ALA A 60 -3.12 -13.61 11.14
N GLN A 61 -2.35 -14.28 11.98
CA GLN A 61 -1.04 -13.82 12.44
C GLN A 61 0.06 -14.07 11.40
N THR A 62 1.20 -13.40 11.58
CA THR A 62 2.43 -13.73 10.85
C THR A 62 2.97 -15.07 11.32
N THR A 63 3.32 -15.95 10.38
CA THR A 63 3.91 -17.27 10.67
C THR A 63 5.23 -17.37 9.93
N ASP A 64 6.32 -17.73 10.63
CA ASP A 64 7.67 -17.81 10.06
C ASP A 64 8.08 -16.59 9.22
N TYR A 65 7.79 -15.38 9.73
CA TYR A 65 8.04 -14.10 9.06
C TYR A 65 7.24 -13.86 7.77
N VAL A 66 6.30 -14.74 7.43
CA VAL A 66 5.32 -14.56 6.36
C VAL A 66 4.07 -13.91 6.93
N ASN A 67 3.82 -12.68 6.53
CA ASN A 67 2.64 -11.93 6.97
C ASN A 67 1.38 -12.53 6.36
N CYS A 68 0.31 -12.67 7.14
CA CYS A 68 -0.99 -12.92 6.55
C CYS A 68 -1.61 -11.59 6.10
N ILE A 69 -1.86 -11.44 4.80
CA ILE A 69 -2.40 -10.19 4.21
C ILE A 69 -3.91 -10.30 4.07
N ILE A 70 -4.63 -9.23 4.42
CA ILE A 70 -6.08 -9.15 4.34
C ILE A 70 -6.50 -8.19 3.23
N THR A 71 -7.44 -8.62 2.39
CA THR A 71 -8.08 -7.76 1.38
C THR A 71 -9.60 -7.90 1.48
N ALA A 72 -10.33 -6.81 1.24
CA ALA A 72 -11.78 -6.82 1.20
C ALA A 72 -12.30 -6.88 -0.24
N SER A 73 -13.44 -7.55 -0.45
CA SER A 73 -14.11 -7.50 -1.75
C SER A 73 -14.70 -6.09 -2.00
N PRO A 74 -14.77 -5.59 -3.24
CA PRO A 74 -15.24 -4.23 -3.53
C PRO A 74 -16.67 -3.96 -3.06
N ALA A 75 -17.52 -4.99 -3.03
CA ALA A 75 -18.89 -4.91 -2.54
C ALA A 75 -18.99 -4.95 -1.00
N GLY A 76 -17.89 -5.27 -0.30
CA GLY A 76 -17.87 -5.40 1.16
C GLY A 76 -18.65 -6.62 1.65
N GLU A 77 -18.68 -7.71 0.87
CA GLU A 77 -19.40 -8.95 1.23
C GLU A 77 -18.45 -10.02 1.78
N GLN A 78 -17.17 -9.94 1.43
CA GLN A 78 -16.16 -10.94 1.78
C GLN A 78 -14.82 -10.30 2.11
N ILE A 79 -14.00 -11.08 2.81
CA ILE A 79 -12.58 -10.83 2.99
C ILE A 79 -11.76 -12.02 2.50
N ALA A 80 -10.59 -11.73 1.95
CA ALA A 80 -9.56 -12.70 1.62
C ALA A 80 -8.43 -12.64 2.65
N LEU A 81 -7.95 -13.79 3.10
CA LEU A 81 -6.74 -13.93 3.90
C LEU A 81 -5.74 -14.74 3.09
N SER A 82 -4.62 -14.12 2.72
CA SER A 82 -3.46 -14.84 2.17
C SER A 82 -2.46 -15.09 3.27
N CYS A 83 -2.35 -16.34 3.71
CA CYS A 83 -1.42 -16.74 4.74
C CYS A 83 -0.34 -17.68 4.19
N MET A 84 0.60 -18.10 5.05
CA MET A 84 1.77 -18.90 4.70
C MET A 84 1.47 -20.14 3.84
N GLU A 85 0.40 -20.88 4.13
CA GLU A 85 0.08 -22.17 3.48
C GLU A 85 -1.34 -22.21 2.87
N THR A 86 -2.09 -21.11 2.96
CA THR A 86 -3.49 -21.08 2.52
C THR A 86 -3.91 -19.71 2.02
N VAL A 87 -4.75 -19.71 0.99
CA VAL A 87 -5.64 -18.60 0.67
C VAL A 87 -7.04 -18.94 1.16
N ARG A 88 -7.68 -18.02 1.88
CA ARG A 88 -8.97 -18.24 2.54
C ARG A 88 -9.92 -17.11 2.19
N ILE A 89 -11.16 -17.44 1.89
CA ILE A 89 -12.23 -16.47 1.65
C ILE A 89 -13.29 -16.66 2.73
N LEU A 90 -13.65 -15.57 3.39
CA LEU A 90 -14.64 -15.54 4.46
C LEU A 90 -15.71 -14.50 4.16
N ASP A 91 -16.90 -14.69 4.73
CA ASP A 91 -17.91 -13.63 4.78
C ASP A 91 -17.48 -12.50 5.75
N MET A 92 -18.25 -11.40 5.78
CA MET A 92 -17.97 -10.25 6.66
C MET A 92 -18.20 -10.53 8.15
N GLU A 93 -18.83 -11.64 8.48
CA GLU A 93 -18.94 -12.16 9.83
C GLU A 93 -17.72 -13.02 10.20
N GLY A 94 -16.80 -13.29 9.27
CA GLY A 94 -15.60 -14.10 9.50
C GLY A 94 -15.86 -15.61 9.49
N ASN A 95 -16.94 -16.07 8.85
CA ASN A 95 -17.17 -17.49 8.61
C ASN A 95 -16.46 -17.91 7.30
N MET A 96 -15.80 -19.06 7.34
CA MET A 96 -15.08 -19.60 6.20
C MET A 96 -16.04 -20.04 5.08
N GLU A 97 -15.85 -19.51 3.88
CA GLU A 97 -16.60 -19.91 2.68
C GLU A 97 -15.77 -20.80 1.74
N TRP A 98 -14.48 -20.52 1.62
CA TRP A 98 -13.58 -21.23 0.71
C TRP A 98 -12.13 -21.21 1.19
N ILE A 99 -11.41 -22.29 0.91
CA ILE A 99 -10.00 -22.46 1.26
C ILE A 99 -9.25 -23.10 0.08
N PHE A 100 -8.08 -22.55 -0.22
CA PHE A 100 -7.14 -23.08 -1.19
C PHE A 100 -5.80 -23.37 -0.49
N PRO A 101 -5.47 -24.64 -0.23
CA PRO A 101 -4.19 -25.00 0.35
C PRO A 101 -3.07 -24.94 -0.70
N HIS A 102 -1.88 -24.52 -0.29
CA HIS A 102 -0.66 -24.57 -1.09
C HIS A 102 0.55 -24.86 -0.19
N ASP A 103 1.71 -25.13 -0.79
CA ASP A 103 2.96 -25.29 -0.03
C ASP A 103 3.34 -23.98 0.68
N GLY A 104 4.09 -24.07 1.77
CA GLY A 104 4.45 -22.91 2.57
C GLY A 104 5.41 -21.95 1.85
N TRP A 105 5.16 -20.65 1.96
CA TRP A 105 6.12 -19.61 1.59
C TRP A 105 7.39 -19.70 2.45
N GLU A 106 8.55 -19.45 1.84
CA GLU A 106 9.79 -19.17 2.56
C GLU A 106 9.71 -17.84 3.34
N LYS A 107 10.63 -17.69 4.31
CA LYS A 107 10.63 -16.55 5.25
C LYS A 107 10.71 -15.23 4.51
N PHE A 108 9.94 -14.23 5.00
CA PHE A 108 9.87 -12.87 4.46
C PHE A 108 9.23 -12.73 3.07
N LEU A 109 8.80 -13.85 2.46
CA LEU A 109 8.05 -13.86 1.21
C LEU A 109 6.55 -13.92 1.49
N GLY A 110 5.77 -13.96 0.43
CA GLY A 110 4.32 -14.04 0.52
C GLY A 110 3.65 -13.50 -0.73
N SER A 111 2.32 -13.54 -0.72
CA SER A 111 1.52 -12.88 -1.75
C SER A 111 0.22 -12.39 -1.14
N SER A 112 -0.23 -11.20 -1.52
CA SER A 112 -1.61 -10.78 -1.27
C SER A 112 -2.61 -11.54 -2.17
N CYS A 113 -3.86 -11.65 -1.73
CA CYS A 113 -4.98 -12.08 -2.57
C CYS A 113 -5.91 -10.89 -2.80
N THR A 114 -6.31 -10.68 -4.05
CA THR A 114 -7.08 -9.49 -4.45
C THR A 114 -8.27 -9.88 -5.30
N PHE A 115 -9.39 -9.19 -5.07
CA PHE A 115 -10.56 -9.29 -5.92
C PHE A 115 -10.44 -8.34 -7.11
N SER A 116 -10.95 -8.70 -8.29
CA SER A 116 -11.14 -7.73 -9.37
C SER A 116 -12.05 -6.59 -8.91
N ASN A 117 -11.95 -5.43 -9.54
CA ASN A 117 -12.70 -4.23 -9.11
C ASN A 117 -14.24 -4.40 -9.15
N ASP A 118 -14.76 -5.34 -9.96
CA ASP A 118 -16.17 -5.72 -9.97
C ASP A 118 -16.53 -6.89 -9.03
N GLY A 119 -15.54 -7.46 -8.34
CA GLY A 119 -15.66 -8.60 -7.43
C GLY A 119 -15.88 -9.95 -8.12
N ALA A 120 -15.83 -10.03 -9.45
CA ALA A 120 -16.14 -11.26 -10.19
C ALA A 120 -15.00 -12.29 -10.20
N LEU A 121 -13.76 -11.84 -10.02
CA LEU A 121 -12.56 -12.66 -10.04
C LEU A 121 -11.78 -12.51 -8.73
N ILE A 122 -11.05 -13.56 -8.36
CA ILE A 122 -10.04 -13.57 -7.30
C ILE A 122 -8.69 -13.88 -7.94
N TRP A 123 -7.69 -13.06 -7.64
CA TRP A 123 -6.32 -13.21 -8.07
C TRP A 123 -5.43 -13.48 -6.85
N PHE A 124 -4.52 -14.44 -6.97
CA PHE A 124 -3.52 -14.74 -5.95
C PHE A 124 -2.34 -15.48 -6.57
N ILE A 125 -1.18 -15.38 -5.94
CA ILE A 125 0.00 -16.18 -6.29
C ILE A 125 0.26 -17.16 -5.15
N VAL A 126 0.66 -18.38 -5.51
CA VAL A 126 1.13 -19.40 -4.56
C VAL A 126 2.60 -19.72 -4.87
N PRO A 127 3.38 -20.15 -3.86
CA PRO A 127 4.79 -20.40 -4.06
C PRO A 127 5.02 -21.63 -4.94
N ALA A 128 6.19 -21.65 -5.56
CA ALA A 128 6.79 -22.84 -6.11
C ALA A 128 6.85 -23.95 -5.05
N SER A 129 6.84 -25.20 -5.50
CA SER A 129 6.78 -26.37 -4.63
C SER A 129 7.79 -27.41 -5.07
N SER A 130 7.95 -28.48 -4.29
CA SER A 130 8.72 -29.64 -4.75
C SER A 130 8.21 -30.24 -6.08
N ALA A 131 6.96 -29.93 -6.48
CA ALA A 131 6.35 -30.37 -7.73
C ALA A 131 6.28 -29.29 -8.82
N LEU A 132 6.60 -28.02 -8.50
CA LEU A 132 6.45 -26.87 -9.38
C LEU A 132 7.69 -26.01 -9.32
N GLU A 133 8.36 -25.79 -10.45
CA GLU A 133 9.64 -25.07 -10.50
C GLU A 133 9.51 -23.57 -10.20
N ASN A 134 8.31 -22.99 -10.33
CA ASN A 134 8.06 -21.56 -10.21
C ASN A 134 6.77 -21.26 -9.44
N ASP A 135 6.68 -20.03 -8.95
CA ASP A 135 5.47 -19.47 -8.36
C ASP A 135 4.35 -19.44 -9.42
N ILE A 136 3.09 -19.56 -9.00
CA ILE A 136 1.96 -19.66 -9.93
C ILE A 136 0.90 -18.62 -9.59
N LEU A 137 0.58 -17.78 -10.57
CA LEU A 137 -0.57 -16.88 -10.54
C LEU A 137 -1.84 -17.66 -10.89
N TYR A 138 -2.83 -17.56 -10.02
CA TYR A 138 -4.17 -18.11 -10.21
C TYR A 138 -5.17 -16.99 -10.45
N VAL A 139 -6.16 -17.28 -11.31
CA VAL A 139 -7.40 -16.53 -11.35
C VAL A 139 -8.60 -17.46 -11.15
N VAL A 140 -9.41 -17.14 -10.16
CA VAL A 140 -10.57 -17.93 -9.74
C VAL A 140 -11.84 -17.11 -9.94
N ARG A 141 -12.90 -17.74 -10.44
CA ARG A 141 -14.22 -17.11 -10.55
C ARG A 141 -14.89 -17.07 -9.19
N GLN A 142 -15.36 -15.88 -8.78
CA GLN A 142 -15.98 -15.68 -7.48
C GLN A 142 -17.21 -16.53 -7.25
N SER A 143 -18.08 -16.62 -8.26
CA SER A 143 -19.43 -17.20 -8.13
C SER A 143 -19.47 -18.70 -7.86
N ASP A 144 -18.45 -19.45 -8.33
CA ASP A 144 -18.40 -20.91 -8.16
C ASP A 144 -17.03 -21.43 -7.66
N ARG A 145 -16.11 -20.51 -7.33
CA ARG A 145 -14.77 -20.81 -6.81
C ARG A 145 -13.92 -21.68 -7.73
N LYS A 146 -14.21 -21.71 -9.04
CA LYS A 146 -13.42 -22.49 -10.00
C LYS A 146 -12.27 -21.68 -10.56
N VAL A 147 -11.08 -22.30 -10.55
CA VAL A 147 -9.91 -21.83 -11.29
C VAL A 147 -10.30 -21.68 -12.76
N GLN A 148 -10.09 -20.47 -13.30
CA GLN A 148 -10.33 -20.18 -14.71
C GLN A 148 -9.08 -20.45 -15.52
N ASP A 149 -7.92 -20.03 -15.01
CA ASP A 149 -6.62 -20.28 -15.62
C ASP A 149 -5.50 -20.10 -14.59
N THR A 150 -4.29 -20.50 -14.97
CA THR A 150 -3.06 -20.34 -14.18
C THR A 150 -1.92 -19.87 -15.07
N TRP A 151 -1.02 -19.06 -14.52
CA TRP A 151 0.18 -18.60 -15.20
C TRP A 151 1.41 -18.89 -14.34
N MET A 152 2.46 -19.44 -14.96
CA MET A 152 3.73 -19.71 -14.30
C MET A 152 4.55 -18.42 -14.27
N MET A 153 4.81 -17.91 -13.06
CA MET A 153 5.63 -16.73 -12.86
C MET A 153 7.10 -17.05 -13.14
N GLU A 154 7.94 -16.02 -13.31
CA GLU A 154 9.38 -16.23 -13.48
C GLU A 154 10.09 -16.51 -12.15
N GLY A 155 9.52 -16.05 -11.03
CA GLY A 155 10.05 -16.27 -9.69
C GLY A 155 9.88 -17.71 -9.19
N ASN A 156 10.75 -18.09 -8.27
CA ASN A 156 10.71 -19.38 -7.57
C ASN A 156 10.97 -19.13 -6.08
N GLN A 157 9.98 -18.57 -5.38
CA GLN A 157 10.14 -18.10 -4.01
C GLN A 157 11.29 -17.08 -3.87
N GLU A 158 11.31 -16.09 -4.76
CA GLU A 158 12.31 -15.03 -4.76
C GLU A 158 11.70 -13.65 -4.45
N TYR A 159 10.37 -13.55 -4.51
CA TYR A 159 9.66 -12.28 -4.41
C TYR A 159 8.58 -12.32 -3.33
N ASN A 160 8.39 -11.17 -2.68
CA ASN A 160 7.16 -10.86 -1.98
C ASN A 160 6.21 -10.15 -2.95
N TYR A 161 5.01 -10.70 -3.13
CA TYR A 161 4.06 -10.23 -4.14
C TYR A 161 2.93 -9.37 -3.56
N VAL A 162 2.69 -8.21 -4.17
CA VAL A 162 1.50 -7.38 -3.91
C VAL A 162 0.67 -7.29 -5.19
N ILE A 163 -0.62 -7.58 -5.10
CA ILE A 163 -1.54 -7.60 -6.24
C ILE A 163 -2.53 -6.45 -6.08
N HIS A 164 -2.43 -5.48 -6.97
CA HIS A 164 -3.30 -4.32 -7.03
C HIS A 164 -4.42 -4.58 -8.02
N ALA A 165 -5.68 -4.47 -7.58
CA ALA A 165 -6.83 -4.56 -8.46
C ALA A 165 -6.73 -3.47 -9.52
N ALA A 166 -6.80 -3.85 -10.80
CA ALA A 166 -6.83 -2.86 -11.85
C ALA A 166 -8.19 -2.13 -11.88
N PRO A 167 -8.25 -0.90 -12.41
CA PRO A 167 -9.51 -0.24 -12.72
C PRO A 167 -10.32 -1.00 -13.77
N ASP A 168 -9.64 -1.71 -14.67
CA ASP A 168 -10.30 -2.67 -15.54
C ASP A 168 -10.84 -3.85 -14.71
N LYS A 169 -12.01 -4.36 -15.08
CA LYS A 169 -12.73 -5.36 -14.26
C LYS A 169 -12.11 -6.75 -14.33
N THR A 170 -11.04 -6.91 -15.10
CA THR A 170 -10.56 -8.21 -15.58
C THR A 170 -9.10 -8.45 -15.30
N GLY A 171 -8.37 -7.47 -14.75
CA GLY A 171 -6.94 -7.55 -14.54
C GLY A 171 -6.48 -7.00 -13.20
N VAL A 172 -5.16 -7.06 -13.04
CA VAL A 172 -4.40 -6.63 -11.87
C VAL A 172 -3.04 -6.10 -12.30
N LEU A 173 -2.45 -5.24 -11.48
CA LEU A 173 -1.00 -5.03 -11.48
C LEU A 173 -0.39 -5.87 -10.36
N ILE A 174 0.73 -6.50 -10.64
CA ILE A 174 1.45 -7.36 -9.70
C ILE A 174 2.81 -6.72 -9.48
N GLU A 175 3.08 -6.36 -8.24
CA GLU A 175 4.41 -6.01 -7.75
C GLU A 175 5.11 -7.27 -7.23
N ALA A 176 6.35 -7.47 -7.66
CA ALA A 176 7.21 -8.56 -7.23
C ALA A 176 8.51 -7.98 -6.67
N ALA A 177 8.58 -7.88 -5.35
CA ALA A 177 9.68 -7.26 -4.63
C ALA A 177 10.69 -8.31 -4.15
N ALA A 178 11.94 -8.20 -4.60
CA ALA A 178 13.08 -9.04 -4.18
C ALA A 178 13.88 -8.39 -3.05
N GLY A 179 13.20 -7.85 -2.04
CA GLY A 179 13.84 -7.12 -0.94
C GLY A 179 14.62 -5.90 -1.45
N GLN A 180 15.92 -5.84 -1.15
CA GLN A 180 16.81 -4.75 -1.57
C GLN A 180 17.32 -4.90 -3.01
N ASP A 181 17.07 -6.02 -3.69
CA ASP A 181 17.74 -6.28 -4.96
C ASP A 181 17.02 -5.66 -6.16
N SER A 182 15.69 -5.80 -6.24
CA SER A 182 14.89 -5.23 -7.31
C SER A 182 13.40 -5.21 -6.99
N ASN A 183 12.66 -4.36 -7.70
CA ASN A 183 11.20 -4.44 -7.78
C ASN A 183 10.71 -4.52 -9.23
N LEU A 184 9.90 -5.54 -9.54
CA LEU A 184 9.34 -5.74 -10.87
C LEU A 184 7.83 -5.53 -10.86
N LEU A 185 7.30 -4.88 -11.90
CA LEU A 185 5.86 -4.74 -12.11
C LEU A 185 5.39 -5.57 -13.32
N PHE A 186 4.25 -6.24 -13.15
CA PHE A 186 3.57 -6.96 -14.23
C PHE A 186 2.12 -6.48 -14.35
N GLN A 187 1.61 -6.45 -15.58
CA GLN A 187 0.17 -6.33 -15.86
C GLN A 187 -0.36 -7.70 -16.24
N ALA A 188 -1.35 -8.19 -15.47
CA ALA A 188 -2.03 -9.45 -15.76
C ALA A 188 -3.52 -9.21 -16.01
N SER A 189 -4.09 -9.93 -16.97
CA SER A 189 -5.53 -9.86 -17.27
C SER A 189 -6.07 -11.22 -17.70
N LEU A 190 -7.35 -11.47 -17.47
CA LEU A 190 -8.06 -12.64 -17.98
C LEU A 190 -8.77 -12.29 -19.30
N THR A 191 -8.20 -12.71 -20.43
CA THR A 191 -8.75 -12.48 -21.77
C THR A 191 -9.15 -13.81 -22.40
N ASP A 192 -10.40 -13.94 -22.86
CA ASP A 192 -10.94 -15.18 -23.46
C ASP A 192 -10.73 -16.44 -22.59
N GLY A 193 -10.80 -16.26 -21.27
CA GLY A 193 -10.60 -17.34 -20.30
C GLY A 193 -9.14 -17.75 -20.11
N LYS A 194 -8.18 -16.95 -20.60
CA LYS A 194 -6.75 -17.16 -20.43
C LYS A 194 -6.05 -15.97 -19.79
N ILE A 195 -5.13 -16.26 -18.87
CA ILE A 195 -4.28 -15.23 -18.30
C ILE A 195 -3.29 -14.78 -19.38
N VAL A 196 -3.19 -13.47 -19.54
CA VAL A 196 -2.13 -12.80 -20.30
C VAL A 196 -1.35 -11.94 -19.32
N VAL A 197 -0.04 -12.13 -19.25
CA VAL A 197 0.87 -11.35 -18.41
C VAL A 197 1.87 -10.60 -19.27
N HIS A 198 2.10 -9.33 -18.94
CA HIS A 198 3.12 -8.48 -19.53
C HIS A 198 4.01 -7.90 -18.42
N ALA A 199 5.32 -8.12 -18.52
CA ALA A 199 6.28 -7.41 -17.70
C ALA A 199 6.33 -5.93 -18.12
N LEU A 200 6.28 -5.03 -17.15
CA LEU A 200 6.28 -3.58 -17.35
C LEU A 200 7.71 -3.05 -17.19
N THR A 201 8.58 -3.36 -18.15
CA THR A 201 10.01 -3.00 -18.10
C THR A 201 10.26 -1.48 -18.09
N GLN A 202 9.29 -0.68 -18.48
CA GLN A 202 9.31 0.79 -18.33
C GLN A 202 9.08 1.27 -16.88
N CYS A 203 8.70 0.36 -15.99
CA CYS A 203 8.51 0.57 -14.55
C CYS A 203 9.56 -0.21 -13.74
N ASP A 204 10.75 -0.44 -14.31
CA ASP A 204 11.83 -1.19 -13.66
C ASP A 204 12.27 -0.52 -12.35
N ASP A 205 12.37 -1.31 -11.28
CA ASP A 205 12.75 -0.87 -9.94
C ASP A 205 11.88 0.26 -9.35
N ARG A 206 10.59 0.23 -9.70
CA ARG A 206 9.56 1.20 -9.26
C ARG A 206 8.55 0.54 -8.35
N ILE A 207 8.22 1.18 -7.23
CA ILE A 207 7.21 0.71 -6.28
C ILE A 207 5.86 1.29 -6.65
N MET A 208 4.85 0.43 -6.75
CA MET A 208 3.49 0.83 -7.09
C MET A 208 2.89 1.66 -5.96
N GLY A 209 2.42 2.86 -6.29
CA GLY A 209 1.68 3.71 -5.39
C GLY A 209 0.20 3.37 -5.38
N SER A 210 -0.57 4.05 -6.23
CA SER A 210 -2.00 3.81 -6.39
C SER A 210 -2.46 4.18 -7.80
N PHE A 211 -3.62 3.65 -8.19
CA PHE A 211 -4.36 4.16 -9.33
C PHE A 211 -4.99 5.51 -9.01
N ALA A 212 -5.10 6.36 -10.03
CA ALA A 212 -5.95 7.53 -9.96
C ALA A 212 -7.42 7.13 -9.75
N PRO A 213 -8.23 7.94 -9.04
CA PRO A 213 -9.65 7.66 -8.83
C PRO A 213 -10.48 7.45 -10.10
N ASP A 214 -10.10 8.04 -11.24
CA ASP A 214 -10.76 7.79 -12.52
C ASP A 214 -10.29 6.53 -13.25
N GLY A 215 -9.21 5.90 -12.77
CA GLY A 215 -8.65 4.67 -13.31
C GLY A 215 -7.81 4.84 -14.58
N ASN A 216 -7.53 6.06 -15.03
CA ASN A 216 -6.84 6.31 -16.30
C ASN A 216 -5.31 6.35 -16.17
N GLU A 217 -4.78 6.32 -14.96
CA GLU A 217 -3.35 6.41 -14.68
C GLU A 217 -3.02 5.80 -13.31
N PHE A 218 -1.74 5.57 -13.08
CA PHE A 218 -1.21 5.19 -11.76
C PHE A 218 0.14 5.84 -11.51
N VAL A 219 0.49 5.95 -10.24
CA VAL A 219 1.72 6.59 -9.78
C VAL A 219 2.65 5.58 -9.14
N THR A 220 3.93 5.82 -9.25
CA THR A 220 4.99 5.00 -8.64
C THR A 220 5.97 5.86 -7.84
N ALA A 221 6.62 5.24 -6.87
CA ALA A 221 7.79 5.75 -6.16
C ALA A 221 9.06 4.99 -6.64
N PRO A 222 10.28 5.54 -6.46
CA PRO A 222 11.51 4.79 -6.68
C PRO A 222 11.73 3.77 -5.55
N HIS A 223 12.42 2.67 -5.84
CA HIS A 223 12.95 1.77 -4.80
C HIS A 223 14.27 2.30 -4.18
N TYR A 224 15.03 3.10 -4.92
CA TYR A 224 16.22 3.79 -4.45
C TYR A 224 16.16 5.27 -4.82
N GLU A 225 17.11 5.74 -5.64
CA GLU A 225 17.19 7.10 -6.13
C GLU A 225 16.17 7.30 -7.27
N GLY A 226 15.50 8.45 -7.27
CA GLY A 226 14.69 8.90 -8.40
C GLY A 226 13.43 9.66 -8.02
N GLY A 227 12.70 10.08 -9.04
CA GLY A 227 11.48 10.86 -8.88
C GLY A 227 10.20 10.05 -8.72
N ILE A 228 9.10 10.78 -8.66
CA ILE A 228 7.74 10.26 -8.82
C ILE A 228 7.44 10.18 -10.31
N ILE A 229 6.92 9.04 -10.77
CA ILE A 229 6.52 8.86 -12.17
C ILE A 229 5.06 8.44 -12.23
N VAL A 230 4.30 9.12 -13.08
CA VAL A 230 2.91 8.79 -13.41
C VAL A 230 2.87 8.13 -14.78
N TYR A 231 2.17 7.01 -14.85
CA TYR A 231 1.97 6.23 -16.07
C TYR A 231 0.50 6.23 -16.47
N SER A 232 0.22 6.29 -17.77
CA SER A 232 -1.13 6.06 -18.30
C SER A 232 -1.56 4.61 -18.04
N TYR A 233 -2.86 4.38 -17.97
CA TYR A 233 -3.44 3.05 -17.89
C TYR A 233 -4.60 2.94 -18.90
N PRO A 234 -4.71 1.85 -19.68
CA PRO A 234 -3.96 0.59 -19.58
C PRO A 234 -2.65 0.53 -20.38
N GLU A 235 -2.26 1.57 -21.12
CA GLU A 235 -1.11 1.51 -22.04
C GLU A 235 0.27 1.58 -21.36
N ILE A 236 0.33 2.01 -20.10
CA ILE A 236 1.55 2.06 -19.29
C ILE A 236 2.64 2.94 -19.92
N ASN A 237 2.26 4.10 -20.47
CA ASN A 237 3.24 5.09 -20.93
C ASN A 237 3.55 6.06 -19.80
N ALA A 238 4.82 6.38 -19.56
CA ALA A 238 5.18 7.48 -18.65
C ALA A 238 4.64 8.81 -19.22
N ILE A 239 3.77 9.48 -18.46
CA ILE A 239 3.08 10.71 -18.89
C ILE A 239 3.46 11.94 -18.05
N ALA A 240 4.06 11.74 -16.88
CA ALA A 240 4.60 12.82 -16.07
C ALA A 240 5.67 12.30 -15.09
N THR A 241 6.64 13.17 -14.78
CA THR A 241 7.71 12.90 -13.82
C THR A 241 7.91 14.12 -12.93
N LEU A 242 8.20 13.91 -11.65
CA LEU A 242 8.72 14.90 -10.72
C LEU A 242 10.00 14.33 -10.13
N GLU A 243 11.15 14.93 -10.44
CA GLU A 243 12.43 14.47 -9.91
C GLU A 243 12.54 14.74 -8.40
N GLU A 244 13.32 13.92 -7.69
CA GLU A 244 13.51 14.09 -6.24
C GLU A 244 14.12 15.46 -5.92
N GLU A 245 15.15 15.88 -6.68
CA GLU A 245 15.77 17.20 -6.51
C GLU A 245 14.74 18.33 -6.61
N GLU A 246 13.77 18.22 -7.52
CA GLU A 246 12.69 19.20 -7.73
C GLU A 246 11.63 19.11 -6.61
N LEU A 247 11.33 17.90 -6.12
CA LEU A 247 10.42 17.70 -4.99
C LEU A 247 10.92 18.43 -3.74
N PHE A 248 12.24 18.43 -3.51
CA PHE A 248 12.89 19.06 -2.35
C PHE A 248 13.53 20.43 -2.65
N ALA A 249 13.47 20.93 -3.89
CA ALA A 249 14.14 22.16 -4.31
C ALA A 249 13.73 23.39 -3.48
N GLU A 250 14.73 24.20 -3.11
CA GLU A 250 14.55 25.46 -2.35
C GLU A 250 13.92 25.29 -0.96
N ARG A 251 13.89 24.06 -0.44
CA ARG A 251 13.33 23.73 0.86
C ARG A 251 14.41 23.46 1.90
N ASN A 252 14.20 23.94 3.11
CA ASN A 252 15.14 23.77 4.23
C ASN A 252 14.40 23.70 5.58
N GLU A 253 13.22 23.05 5.60
CA GLU A 253 12.45 22.92 6.85
C GLU A 253 13.15 22.02 7.87
N TYR A 254 13.90 21.03 7.39
CA TYR A 254 14.60 20.02 8.18
C TYR A 254 16.09 19.95 7.79
N PRO A 255 16.90 20.98 8.11
CA PRO A 255 18.32 20.99 7.77
C PRO A 255 19.07 19.87 8.51
N SER A 256 19.92 19.15 7.80
CA SER A 256 20.90 18.20 8.35
C SER A 256 22.18 18.24 7.50
N GLU A 257 23.33 18.05 8.14
CA GLU A 257 24.65 18.03 7.49
C GLU A 257 25.02 16.63 6.94
N GLU A 258 24.40 15.57 7.44
CA GLU A 258 24.76 14.16 7.15
C GLU A 258 23.72 13.47 6.25
N ASP A 259 22.44 13.58 6.58
CA ASP A 259 21.33 12.93 5.85
C ASP A 259 20.40 13.97 5.20
N THR A 260 19.88 13.65 4.03
CA THR A 260 18.85 14.44 3.35
C THR A 260 17.50 13.74 3.42
N ASP A 261 16.44 14.54 3.45
CA ASP A 261 15.09 14.04 3.25
C ASP A 261 14.99 13.45 1.83
N SER A 262 14.25 12.36 1.69
CA SER A 262 14.09 11.62 0.43
C SER A 262 12.68 11.07 0.34
N LEU A 263 12.26 10.67 -0.86
CA LEU A 263 10.98 10.00 -1.04
C LEU A 263 11.02 8.63 -0.34
N GLU A 264 10.02 8.34 0.49
CA GLU A 264 9.77 7.00 1.01
C GLU A 264 8.80 6.30 0.05
N TYR A 265 8.79 4.97 0.03
CA TYR A 265 8.14 4.08 -0.94
C TYR A 265 6.62 4.27 -1.16
N VAL A 266 6.00 5.33 -0.64
CA VAL A 266 4.58 5.62 -0.67
C VAL A 266 4.29 6.92 -1.41
N VAL A 267 3.62 6.77 -2.57
CA VAL A 267 2.97 7.87 -3.28
C VAL A 267 1.53 7.46 -3.61
N GLN A 268 0.55 8.29 -3.26
CA GLN A 268 -0.87 7.97 -3.44
C GLN A 268 -1.63 9.12 -4.09
N TYR A 269 -2.67 8.80 -4.86
CA TYR A 269 -3.65 9.80 -5.28
C TYR A 269 -4.56 10.15 -4.11
N ILE A 270 -4.69 11.44 -3.82
CA ILE A 270 -5.81 11.96 -3.03
C ILE A 270 -7.03 12.13 -3.94
N SER A 271 -6.81 12.70 -5.12
CA SER A 271 -7.81 12.95 -6.15
C SER A 271 -7.15 12.95 -7.52
N ASN A 272 -7.92 13.06 -8.61
CA ASN A 272 -7.34 13.26 -9.96
C ASN A 272 -6.57 14.59 -10.11
N LYS A 273 -6.52 15.44 -9.08
CA LYS A 273 -5.79 16.72 -9.09
C LYS A 273 -4.58 16.74 -8.16
N THR A 274 -4.51 15.82 -7.18
CA THR A 274 -3.54 15.92 -6.09
C THR A 274 -2.96 14.55 -5.75
N LEU A 275 -1.63 14.49 -5.71
CA LEU A 275 -0.88 13.37 -5.18
C LEU A 275 -0.39 13.70 -3.75
N LEU A 276 -0.22 12.65 -2.97
CA LEU A 276 0.39 12.64 -1.65
C LEU A 276 1.66 11.80 -1.72
N ALA A 277 2.79 12.36 -1.32
CA ALA A 277 4.05 11.64 -1.17
C ALA A 277 4.45 11.59 0.31
N PHE A 278 4.94 10.44 0.76
CA PHE A 278 5.51 10.27 2.10
C PHE A 278 7.03 10.33 2.02
N SER A 279 7.69 11.08 2.89
CA SER A 279 9.15 11.21 2.89
C SER A 279 9.80 10.46 4.05
N ARG A 280 11.10 10.14 3.92
CA ARG A 280 11.91 9.46 4.95
C ARG A 280 11.79 10.13 6.33
N PHE A 281 11.72 11.46 6.39
CA PHE A 281 11.57 12.18 7.66
C PHE A 281 10.14 12.13 8.23
N GLY A 282 9.20 11.48 7.56
CA GLY A 282 7.81 11.35 7.94
C GLY A 282 6.92 12.50 7.48
N ARG A 283 7.29 13.21 6.41
CA ARG A 283 6.49 14.31 5.87
C ARG A 283 5.43 13.79 4.90
N LEU A 284 4.33 14.53 4.81
CA LEU A 284 3.21 14.26 3.91
C LEU A 284 3.12 15.39 2.89
N LEU A 285 3.80 15.23 1.76
CA LEU A 285 3.96 16.26 0.73
C LEU A 285 2.80 16.23 -0.27
N LEU A 286 2.25 17.40 -0.58
CA LEU A 286 1.21 17.58 -1.58
C LEU A 286 1.83 17.97 -2.91
N ILE A 287 1.42 17.28 -3.97
CA ILE A 287 1.88 17.54 -5.34
C ILE A 287 0.65 17.80 -6.21
N ASP A 288 0.66 18.92 -6.94
CA ASP A 288 -0.36 19.18 -7.95
C ASP A 288 -0.11 18.26 -9.16
N ARG A 289 -1.11 17.44 -9.49
CA ARG A 289 -0.97 16.40 -10.50
C ARG A 289 -0.70 16.97 -11.89
N ASN A 290 -1.29 18.11 -12.25
CA ASN A 290 -1.17 18.68 -13.59
C ASN A 290 0.21 19.30 -13.85
N THR A 291 0.74 19.99 -12.85
CA THR A 291 2.01 20.70 -12.95
C THR A 291 3.19 19.87 -12.43
N MET A 292 2.91 18.79 -11.70
CA MET A 292 3.88 17.98 -10.96
C MET A 292 4.71 18.82 -9.97
N GLN A 293 4.19 19.95 -9.48
CA GLN A 293 4.88 20.77 -8.50
C GLN A 293 4.50 20.37 -7.08
N CYS A 294 5.47 20.34 -6.17
CA CYS A 294 5.18 20.23 -4.74
C CYS A 294 4.57 21.54 -4.24
N THR A 295 3.28 21.52 -3.92
CA THR A 295 2.49 22.71 -3.57
C THR A 295 2.32 22.89 -2.07
N GLY A 296 2.69 21.91 -1.25
CA GLY A 296 2.52 22.01 0.19
C GLY A 296 2.81 20.73 0.96
N GLU A 297 2.37 20.72 2.22
CA GLU A 297 2.44 19.57 3.10
C GLU A 297 1.22 19.52 4.04
N LEU A 298 0.79 18.31 4.36
CA LEU A 298 -0.17 18.03 5.42
C LEU A 298 0.57 17.94 6.75
N LEU A 299 0.02 18.57 7.78
CA LEU A 299 0.52 18.57 9.14
C LEU A 299 -0.54 17.98 10.07
N PRO A 300 -0.66 16.64 10.16
CA PRO A 300 -1.64 16.01 11.03
C PRO A 300 -1.32 16.27 12.49
N GLU A 301 -2.34 16.63 13.26
CA GLU A 301 -2.25 16.85 14.71
C GLU A 301 -1.69 15.59 15.40
N GLY A 302 -0.68 15.82 16.24
CA GLY A 302 -0.01 14.75 16.98
C GLY A 302 0.96 13.90 16.15
N CYS A 303 1.37 14.35 14.97
CA CYS A 303 2.51 13.79 14.22
C CYS A 303 3.71 14.73 14.36
N GLU A 304 4.61 14.46 15.31
CA GLU A 304 5.85 15.23 15.43
C GLU A 304 6.96 14.62 14.57
N ILE A 305 7.75 15.49 13.93
CA ILE A 305 9.06 15.12 13.38
C ILE A 305 10.12 15.57 14.38
N ARG A 306 10.94 14.63 14.85
CA ARG A 306 11.97 14.88 15.87
C ARG A 306 13.35 14.81 15.25
N ALA A 307 14.21 15.74 15.64
CA ALA A 307 15.61 15.76 15.25
C ALA A 307 16.47 14.97 16.23
N TYR A 308 17.51 14.30 15.72
CA TYR A 308 18.41 13.45 16.49
C TYR A 308 19.88 13.84 16.29
N ASP A 309 20.68 13.64 17.34
CA ASP A 309 22.14 13.79 17.30
C ASP A 309 22.86 12.49 16.87
N MET A 310 24.17 12.55 16.67
CA MET A 310 25.01 11.39 16.32
C MET A 310 24.94 10.21 17.31
N ALA A 311 24.44 10.43 18.52
CA ALA A 311 24.22 9.38 19.50
C ALA A 311 22.78 8.84 19.49
N GLY A 312 21.94 9.25 18.53
CA GLY A 312 20.54 8.88 18.41
C GLY A 312 19.64 9.51 19.47
N ARG A 313 20.07 10.60 20.12
CA ARG A 313 19.29 11.29 21.16
C ARG A 313 18.51 12.44 20.57
N PRO A 314 17.25 12.67 20.99
CA PRO A 314 16.51 13.85 20.57
C PRO A 314 17.27 15.13 20.89
N THR A 315 17.40 16.03 19.92
CA THR A 315 18.10 17.30 20.08
C THR A 315 17.30 18.46 19.48
N LYS A 316 17.61 19.68 19.93
CA LYS A 316 17.10 20.93 19.36
C LYS A 316 18.24 21.88 18.97
N ASP A 317 19.50 21.48 19.17
CA ASP A 317 20.66 22.26 18.75
C ASP A 317 20.92 22.01 17.27
N PRO A 318 20.70 23.00 16.37
CA PRO A 318 20.83 22.79 14.92
C PRO A 318 22.22 22.32 14.48
N ARG A 319 23.27 22.59 15.28
CA ARG A 319 24.64 22.16 14.99
C ARG A 319 24.92 20.70 15.31
N GLN A 320 23.98 20.04 15.99
CA GLN A 320 24.09 18.65 16.40
C GLN A 320 23.09 17.76 15.65
N ILE A 321 22.20 18.34 14.84
CA ILE A 321 21.20 17.58 14.10
C ILE A 321 21.89 16.84 12.95
N VAL A 322 21.71 15.52 12.93
CA VAL A 322 22.21 14.67 11.84
C VAL A 322 21.10 13.86 11.17
N ASP A 323 19.95 13.70 11.82
CA ASP A 323 18.81 12.95 11.27
C ASP A 323 17.48 13.47 11.83
N TYR A 324 16.39 13.13 11.15
CA TYR A 324 15.02 13.35 11.59
C TYR A 324 14.20 12.08 11.45
N ALA A 325 13.29 11.86 12.40
CA ALA A 325 12.30 10.80 12.28
C ALA A 325 10.90 11.28 12.68
N GLY A 326 9.93 10.95 11.83
CA GLY A 326 8.50 11.12 12.11
C GLY A 326 7.92 9.95 12.91
N GLU A 327 6.69 10.13 13.38
CA GLU A 327 5.97 9.11 14.16
C GLU A 327 5.04 8.22 13.31
N ILE A 328 4.84 8.58 12.03
CA ILE A 328 3.94 7.90 11.10
C ILE A 328 4.60 6.60 10.60
N VAL A 329 3.83 5.51 10.56
CA VAL A 329 4.27 4.18 10.10
C VAL A 329 3.55 3.75 8.83
N THR A 330 2.27 4.10 8.67
CA THR A 330 1.49 3.77 7.48
C THR A 330 0.67 4.98 7.07
N VAL A 331 0.57 5.18 5.76
CA VAL A 331 -0.19 6.26 5.14
C VAL A 331 -1.20 5.65 4.17
N CYS A 332 -2.48 5.96 4.35
CA CYS A 332 -3.54 5.52 3.45
C CYS A 332 -4.57 6.64 3.25
N VAL A 333 -4.91 6.93 1.99
CA VAL A 333 -6.07 7.75 1.65
C VAL A 333 -7.27 6.83 1.40
N ASN A 334 -8.34 7.02 2.17
CA ASN A 334 -9.55 6.20 2.07
C ASN A 334 -10.58 6.78 1.08
N LYS A 335 -11.61 6.00 0.73
CA LYS A 335 -12.67 6.45 -0.20
C LYS A 335 -13.58 7.53 0.39
N GLN A 336 -13.53 7.75 1.70
CA GLN A 336 -14.30 8.79 2.39
C GLN A 336 -13.56 10.13 2.45
N ARG A 337 -12.47 10.31 1.68
CA ARG A 337 -11.67 11.53 1.64
C ARG A 337 -10.97 11.82 2.97
N GLN A 338 -10.47 10.78 3.62
CA GLN A 338 -9.75 10.90 4.87
C GLN A 338 -8.36 10.28 4.71
N LEU A 339 -7.46 10.77 5.54
CA LEU A 339 -6.14 10.22 5.74
C LEU A 339 -6.19 9.31 6.97
N LEU A 340 -5.91 8.02 6.77
CA LEU A 340 -5.67 7.05 7.83
C LEU A 340 -4.17 6.93 8.05
N LEU A 341 -3.74 7.17 9.29
CA LEU A 341 -2.35 7.01 9.71
C LEU A 341 -2.23 5.97 10.83
N THR A 342 -1.21 5.12 10.75
CA THR A 342 -0.73 4.36 11.93
C THR A 342 0.50 5.05 12.51
N HIS A 343 0.73 4.87 13.81
CA HIS A 343 1.81 5.52 14.54
C HIS A 343 2.71 4.52 15.25
N ASN A 344 3.99 4.88 15.44
CA ASN A 344 4.95 4.08 16.21
C ASN A 344 4.51 3.80 17.66
N ALA A 345 3.62 4.64 18.22
CA ALA A 345 3.02 4.48 19.54
C ALA A 345 1.89 3.43 19.60
N GLY A 346 1.53 2.80 18.47
CA GLY A 346 0.43 1.83 18.41
C GLY A 346 -0.94 2.53 18.39
N GLU A 347 -1.14 3.48 17.49
CA GLU A 347 -2.45 4.13 17.30
C GLU A 347 -2.82 4.16 15.82
N VAL A 348 -4.11 4.08 15.54
CA VAL A 348 -4.71 4.45 14.24
C VAL A 348 -5.45 5.76 14.41
N ARG A 349 -5.22 6.70 13.51
CA ARG A 349 -5.88 8.01 13.50
C ARG A 349 -6.46 8.31 12.13
N LEU A 350 -7.65 8.91 12.12
CA LEU A 350 -8.31 9.43 10.93
C LEU A 350 -8.29 10.95 10.93
N TYR A 351 -8.01 11.53 9.78
CA TYR A 351 -8.03 12.97 9.55
C TYR A 351 -8.86 13.27 8.31
N ASN A 352 -9.81 14.20 8.40
CA ASN A 352 -10.56 14.62 7.22
C ASN A 352 -9.64 15.46 6.32
N LEU A 353 -9.60 15.13 5.03
CA LEU A 353 -8.86 15.93 4.06
C LEU A 353 -9.71 17.14 3.63
N PRO A 354 -9.09 18.32 3.40
CA PRO A 354 -9.79 19.49 2.92
C PRO A 354 -10.39 19.31 1.51
N ASP A 355 -11.50 20.00 1.24
CA ASP A 355 -12.22 19.92 -0.04
C ASP A 355 -11.37 20.42 -1.22
N GLU A 356 -10.44 21.36 -0.99
CA GLU A 356 -9.57 21.91 -2.03
C GLU A 356 -8.61 20.90 -2.65
N LEU A 357 -8.41 19.72 -2.03
CA LEU A 357 -7.57 18.65 -2.56
C LEU A 357 -8.31 17.77 -3.59
N PHE A 358 -9.59 18.04 -3.88
CA PHE A 358 -10.47 17.27 -4.78
C PHE A 358 -10.96 18.10 -5.98
#